data_AF-A0A0F7EI35-F1
#
_entry.id   AF-A0A0F7EI35-F1
#
_cell.length_a   1.000
_cell.length_b   1.000
_cell.length_c   1.000
_cell.angle_alpha   90.00
_cell.angle_beta   90.00
_cell.angle_gamma   90.00
#
_symmetry.space_group_name_H-M   'P 1'
#
loop_
_entity.id
_entity.type
_entity.pdbx_description
1 polymer ?
#
loop_
_entity_poly.entity_id
_entity_poly.type
_entity_poly.pdbx_seq_one_letter_code
_entity_poly.pdbx_strand_id
1 'polypeptide(L)'
;MNERLLLYRDKIKTMWDKLTKKQKLLIGASALFLLIALSLYLYIASRPVYVNLYDRLSEQEVGAIKQELEAKNIPYRLTGNGTGIQVPQTMAQDVIVDLAAQGIPKDAGISSEIFSNNMFGMTDRQFEVMKKDALQQEIRKILEKVKGVRTAQVILTMPEETTFVTDNTDKATASVMVEVDPSTQLNDAQIKSLYHIVSRSVKNLPLENITITDQYSNTLELAGKEEGSSLTAFEQQERIRNKVEREIQKNLFNMLSTIMGRDKVVVHTMVQMDFSKENRVENLVSPVVNDEGIIISSQKLSKAYTGQGTPPIGGVAGTGDNQVGSYQSATTQGSNSEYEELSDTVNREVNRITKNVTASPYQIVDISINVGVEPPNGGTLDDATKENIQKVIGNVVRVAVSNKNLPDDEVNKRISVFAKPFSGKLDDNNNGFFTPTVMYGVGAVALLAIGALAFMLIRRRKQQEQEEVEFEEEFPFTPSPDIPDLSSLEEDTDEAMVRKQLEKLARSNPDEFVVLLRTWLAED
;
A
#
# COMPACT_ATOMS: atom_id res chain seq x y z
N MET A 1 6.25 76.31 -55.16
CA MET A 1 6.16 75.60 -53.86
C MET A 1 7.34 75.87 -52.92
N ASN A 2 8.53 76.24 -53.42
CA ASN A 2 9.73 76.38 -52.56
C ASN A 2 9.82 77.69 -51.76
N GLU A 3 9.18 78.77 -52.20
CA GLU A 3 9.22 80.06 -51.49
C GLU A 3 8.47 80.04 -50.16
N ARG A 4 7.35 79.30 -50.08
CA ARG A 4 6.60 79.16 -48.82
C ARG A 4 7.42 78.41 -47.76
N LEU A 5 8.16 77.37 -48.14
CA LEU A 5 9.03 76.61 -47.24
C LEU A 5 10.19 77.45 -46.70
N LEU A 6 10.77 78.32 -47.53
CA LEU A 6 11.83 79.25 -47.11
C LEU A 6 11.30 80.29 -46.13
N LEU A 7 10.12 80.86 -46.39
CA LEU A 7 9.45 81.78 -45.46
C LEU A 7 9.11 81.12 -44.12
N TYR A 8 8.67 79.86 -44.13
CA TYR A 8 8.44 79.11 -42.89
C TYR A 8 9.72 78.83 -42.12
N ARG A 9 10.80 78.44 -42.80
CA ARG A 9 12.12 78.21 -42.18
C ARG A 9 12.66 79.48 -41.54
N ASP A 10 12.57 80.61 -42.23
CA ASP A 10 13.10 81.87 -41.74
C ASP A 10 12.21 82.47 -40.63
N LYS A 11 10.90 82.22 -40.66
CA LYS A 11 9.98 82.52 -39.55
C LYS A 11 10.28 81.67 -38.31
N ILE A 12 10.59 80.39 -38.49
CA ILE A 12 11.01 79.49 -37.40
C ILE A 12 12.37 79.91 -36.84
N LYS A 13 13.35 80.26 -37.68
CA LYS A 13 14.67 80.75 -37.22
C LYS A 13 14.56 82.06 -36.44
N THR A 14 13.79 83.02 -36.94
CA THR A 14 13.60 84.31 -36.26
C THR A 14 12.83 84.17 -34.95
N MET A 15 11.86 83.25 -34.87
CA MET A 15 11.21 82.91 -33.60
C MET A 15 12.16 82.17 -32.66
N TRP A 16 13.02 81.28 -33.19
CA TRP A 16 14.03 80.58 -32.41
C TRP A 16 15.06 81.54 -31.81
N ASP A 17 15.54 82.53 -32.56
CA ASP A 17 16.54 83.49 -32.07
C ASP A 17 15.99 84.49 -31.05
N LYS A 18 14.68 84.71 -31.02
CA LYS A 18 14.00 85.53 -30.00
C LYS A 18 13.79 84.81 -28.66
N LEU A 19 14.00 83.49 -28.59
CA LEU A 19 13.82 82.71 -27.37
C LEU A 19 15.05 82.81 -26.46
N THR A 20 14.79 83.05 -25.18
CA THR A 20 15.83 83.11 -24.13
C THR A 20 16.51 81.74 -23.99
N LYS A 21 17.79 81.68 -23.58
CA LYS A 21 18.55 80.42 -23.41
C LYS A 21 17.79 79.37 -22.56
N LYS A 22 17.05 79.81 -21.54
CA LYS A 22 16.20 78.96 -20.70
C LYS A 22 15.01 78.36 -21.48
N GLN A 23 14.35 79.13 -22.35
CA GLN A 23 13.23 78.65 -23.17
C GLN A 23 13.67 77.67 -24.27
N LYS A 24 14.85 77.90 -24.88
CA LYS A 24 15.45 76.95 -25.82
C LYS A 24 15.75 75.60 -25.18
N LEU A 25 16.26 75.61 -23.94
CA LEU A 25 16.53 74.39 -23.17
C LEU A 25 15.24 73.67 -22.79
N LEU A 26 14.20 74.40 -22.38
CA LEU A 26 12.87 73.85 -22.06
C LEU A 26 12.19 73.18 -23.27
N ILE A 27 12.25 73.82 -24.46
CA ILE A 27 11.70 73.25 -25.70
C ILE A 27 12.51 72.05 -26.18
N GLY A 28 13.84 72.08 -26.02
CA GLY A 28 14.71 70.92 -26.32
C GLY A 28 14.43 69.74 -25.39
N ALA A 29 14.26 70.00 -24.10
CA ALA A 29 13.93 68.99 -23.10
C ALA A 29 12.54 68.39 -23.33
N SER A 30 11.53 69.20 -23.66
CA SER A 30 10.18 68.69 -23.94
C SER A 30 10.11 67.87 -25.22
N ALA A 31 10.86 68.25 -26.27
CA ALA A 31 10.97 67.46 -27.49
C ALA A 31 11.66 66.11 -27.25
N LEU A 32 12.70 66.09 -26.41
CA LEU A 32 13.39 64.86 -26.03
C LEU A 32 12.49 63.96 -25.17
N PHE A 33 11.77 64.52 -24.21
CA PHE A 33 10.80 63.81 -23.39
C PHE A 33 9.69 63.17 -24.25
N LEU A 34 9.13 63.92 -25.20
CA LEU A 34 8.13 63.39 -26.14
C LEU A 34 8.67 62.22 -26.98
N LEU A 35 9.93 62.28 -27.42
CA LEU A 35 10.55 61.16 -28.15
C LEU A 35 10.74 59.93 -27.26
N ILE A 36 11.16 60.11 -26.01
CA ILE A 36 11.32 59.01 -25.05
C ILE A 36 9.95 58.41 -24.71
N ALA A 37 8.94 59.24 -24.41
CA ALA A 37 7.58 58.80 -24.11
C ALA A 37 6.95 58.05 -25.29
N LEU A 38 7.14 58.54 -26.52
CA LEU A 38 6.66 57.86 -27.72
C LEU A 38 7.36 56.52 -27.96
N SER A 39 8.68 56.47 -27.75
CA SER A 39 9.46 55.23 -27.84
C SER A 39 9.00 54.20 -26.81
N LEU A 40 8.78 54.64 -25.56
CA LEU A 40 8.27 53.80 -24.47
C LEU A 40 6.84 53.31 -24.76
N TYR A 41 5.98 54.17 -25.27
CA TYR A 41 4.61 53.81 -25.67
C TYR A 41 4.62 52.74 -26.76
N LEU A 42 5.43 52.92 -27.82
CA LEU A 42 5.58 51.92 -28.88
C LEU A 42 6.17 50.60 -28.37
N TYR A 43 7.09 50.66 -27.40
CA TYR A 43 7.65 49.47 -26.78
C TYR A 43 6.63 48.70 -25.93
N ILE A 44 5.77 49.39 -25.19
CA ILE A 44 4.71 48.75 -24.40
C ILE A 44 3.59 48.22 -25.31
N ALA A 45 3.18 49.01 -26.31
CA ALA A 45 2.12 48.64 -27.25
C ALA A 45 2.49 47.48 -28.19
N SER A 46 3.78 47.21 -28.39
CA SER A 46 4.26 46.09 -29.22
C SER A 46 4.36 44.75 -28.48
N ARG A 47 4.00 44.67 -27.20
CA ARG A 47 4.05 43.40 -26.45
C ARG A 47 2.85 42.51 -26.79
N PRO A 48 3.07 41.23 -27.17
CA PRO A 48 1.97 40.31 -27.43
C PRO A 48 1.21 39.96 -26.13
N VAL A 49 -0.12 40.00 -26.21
CA VAL A 49 -1.02 39.55 -25.12
C VAL A 49 -1.07 38.03 -25.15
N TYR A 50 -0.75 37.40 -24.02
CA TYR A 50 -0.81 35.95 -23.87
C TYR A 50 -2.16 35.56 -23.25
N VAL A 51 -2.78 34.53 -23.80
CA VAL A 51 -4.00 33.93 -23.28
C VAL A 51 -3.74 32.50 -22.88
N ASN A 52 -4.53 32.01 -21.92
CA ASN A 52 -4.40 30.67 -21.42
C ASN A 52 -5.05 29.67 -22.39
N LEU A 53 -4.26 28.67 -22.80
CA LEU A 53 -4.69 27.66 -23.75
C LEU A 53 -5.33 26.47 -23.02
N TYR A 54 -4.61 25.94 -22.03
CA TYR A 54 -5.02 24.84 -21.18
C TYR A 54 -4.53 25.06 -19.74
N ASP A 55 -5.36 24.65 -18.79
CA ASP A 55 -5.05 24.62 -17.36
C ASP A 55 -5.12 23.18 -16.84
N ARG A 56 -4.28 22.88 -15.83
CA ARG A 56 -4.25 21.58 -15.11
C ARG A 56 -3.90 20.38 -15.99
N LEU A 57 -2.96 20.57 -16.90
CA LEU A 57 -2.38 19.48 -17.68
C LEU A 57 -1.40 18.66 -16.84
N SER A 58 -1.30 17.37 -17.15
CA SER A 58 -0.23 16.52 -16.62
C SER A 58 1.13 16.93 -17.21
N GLU A 59 2.24 16.62 -16.52
CA GLU A 59 3.59 16.94 -17.01
C GLU A 59 3.88 16.34 -18.38
N GLN A 60 3.30 15.17 -18.67
CA GLN A 60 3.44 14.47 -19.94
C GLN A 60 2.72 15.19 -21.08
N GLU A 61 1.51 15.70 -20.83
CA GLU A 61 0.76 16.49 -21.81
C GLU A 61 1.39 17.84 -22.06
N VAL A 62 1.92 18.50 -21.01
CA VAL A 62 2.69 19.74 -21.15
C VAL A 62 3.93 19.51 -21.98
N GLY A 63 4.63 18.38 -21.79
CA GLY A 63 5.77 17.99 -22.63
C GLY A 63 5.40 17.81 -24.11
N ALA A 64 4.28 17.13 -24.38
CA ALA A 64 3.80 16.91 -25.74
C ALA A 64 3.38 18.21 -26.45
N ILE A 65 2.61 19.07 -25.76
CA ILE A 65 2.18 20.37 -26.31
C ILE A 65 3.39 21.29 -26.50
N LYS A 66 4.32 21.31 -25.54
CA LYS A 66 5.57 22.07 -25.65
C LYS A 66 6.36 21.68 -26.89
N GLN A 67 6.54 20.38 -27.12
CA GLN A 67 7.28 19.87 -28.28
C GLN A 67 6.65 20.34 -29.60
N GLU A 68 5.32 20.33 -29.69
CA GLU A 68 4.61 20.76 -30.90
C GLU A 68 4.67 22.28 -31.10
N LEU A 69 4.52 23.06 -30.02
CA LEU A 69 4.66 24.51 -30.06
C LEU A 69 6.09 24.93 -30.47
N GLU A 70 7.11 24.22 -29.99
CA GLU A 70 8.51 24.41 -30.39
C GLU A 70 8.72 24.03 -31.86
N ALA A 71 8.18 22.90 -32.32
CA ALA A 71 8.27 22.47 -33.71
C ALA A 71 7.68 23.51 -34.68
N LYS A 72 6.61 24.19 -34.27
CA LYS A 72 5.93 25.23 -35.05
C LYS A 72 6.46 26.65 -34.80
N ASN A 73 7.50 26.81 -33.98
CA ASN A 73 8.05 28.12 -33.59
C ASN A 73 7.01 29.09 -33.00
N ILE A 74 6.05 28.56 -32.24
CA ILE A 74 5.02 29.36 -31.58
C ILE A 74 5.53 29.74 -30.17
N PRO A 75 5.60 31.04 -29.84
CA PRO A 75 6.06 31.45 -28.52
C PRO A 75 5.03 31.04 -27.46
N TYR A 76 5.50 30.44 -26.37
CA TYR A 76 4.65 29.96 -25.29
C TYR A 76 5.20 30.34 -23.91
N ARG A 77 4.34 30.32 -22.89
CA ARG A 77 4.73 30.49 -21.49
C ARG A 77 4.10 29.39 -20.64
N LEU A 78 4.87 28.85 -19.70
CA LEU A 78 4.36 27.90 -18.72
C LEU A 78 3.79 28.65 -17.52
N THR A 79 2.62 28.21 -17.06
CA THR A 79 1.91 28.74 -15.89
C THR A 79 1.58 27.61 -14.92
N GLY A 80 1.16 27.95 -13.69
CA GLY A 80 0.72 26.97 -12.70
C GLY A 80 1.81 25.93 -12.35
N ASN A 81 3.06 26.36 -12.11
CA ASN A 81 4.18 25.47 -11.82
C ASN A 81 4.44 24.39 -12.91
N GLY A 82 4.10 24.68 -14.17
CA GLY A 82 4.32 23.75 -15.28
C GLY A 82 3.12 22.86 -15.62
N THR A 83 1.93 23.15 -15.08
CA THR A 83 0.67 22.47 -15.44
C THR A 83 -0.24 23.30 -16.35
N GLY A 84 0.23 24.45 -16.86
CA GLY A 84 -0.54 25.33 -17.73
C GLY A 84 0.32 25.91 -18.85
N ILE A 85 -0.32 26.19 -20.00
CA ILE A 85 0.34 26.73 -21.19
C ILE A 85 -0.42 27.96 -21.69
N GLN A 86 0.32 29.05 -21.88
CA GLN A 86 -0.16 30.27 -22.51
C GLN A 86 0.49 30.51 -23.86
N VAL A 87 -0.29 31.03 -24.81
CA VAL A 87 0.16 31.40 -26.17
C VAL A 87 -0.37 32.79 -26.54
N PRO A 88 0.22 33.50 -27.53
CA PRO A 88 -0.31 34.78 -28.00
C PRO A 88 -1.77 34.66 -28.43
N GLN A 89 -2.59 35.65 -28.05
CA GLN A 89 -4.02 35.70 -28.36
C GLN A 89 -4.31 35.54 -29.85
N THR A 90 -3.45 36.08 -30.71
CA THR A 90 -3.59 36.01 -32.18
C THR A 90 -3.42 34.60 -32.75
N MET A 91 -2.77 33.70 -32.03
CA MET A 91 -2.48 32.32 -32.48
C MET A 91 -3.27 31.26 -31.70
N ALA A 92 -3.97 31.65 -30.63
CA ALA A 92 -4.59 30.71 -29.70
C ALA A 92 -5.62 29.78 -30.38
N GLN A 93 -6.48 30.31 -31.25
CA GLN A 93 -7.50 29.51 -31.93
C GLN A 93 -6.89 28.50 -32.90
N ASP A 94 -5.92 28.91 -33.70
CA ASP A 94 -5.24 28.03 -34.66
C ASP A 94 -4.48 26.91 -33.93
N VAL A 95 -3.80 27.26 -32.83
CA VAL A 95 -3.10 26.28 -31.97
C VAL A 95 -4.06 25.25 -31.38
N ILE A 96 -5.24 25.65 -30.89
CA ILE A 96 -6.23 24.71 -30.35
C ILE A 96 -6.68 23.72 -31.42
N VAL A 97 -7.01 24.21 -32.61
CA VAL A 97 -7.49 23.38 -33.72
C VAL A 97 -6.39 22.39 -34.16
N ASP A 98 -5.16 22.86 -34.25
CA ASP A 98 -4.02 22.04 -34.64
C ASP A 98 -3.70 20.95 -33.61
N LEU A 99 -3.69 21.27 -32.32
CA LEU A 99 -3.47 20.29 -31.25
C LEU A 99 -4.58 19.26 -31.20
N ALA A 100 -5.84 19.70 -31.38
CA ALA A 100 -6.99 18.80 -31.45
C ALA A 100 -6.91 17.85 -32.65
N ALA A 101 -6.44 18.31 -33.81
CA ALA A 101 -6.23 17.47 -34.99
C ALA A 101 -5.18 16.37 -34.78
N GLN A 102 -4.26 16.58 -33.84
CA GLN A 102 -3.23 15.61 -33.44
C GLN A 102 -3.65 14.73 -32.27
N GLY A 103 -4.87 14.91 -31.74
CA GLY A 103 -5.37 14.16 -30.59
C GLY A 103 -4.68 14.53 -29.27
N ILE A 104 -4.25 15.79 -29.14
CA ILE A 104 -3.65 16.36 -27.93
C ILE A 104 -4.62 17.39 -27.34
N PRO A 105 -4.94 17.33 -26.04
CA PRO A 105 -4.49 16.36 -25.03
C PRO A 105 -5.15 14.98 -25.17
N LYS A 106 -4.49 13.94 -24.63
CA LYS A 106 -4.94 12.54 -24.72
C LYS A 106 -6.10 12.22 -23.78
N ASP A 107 -6.37 13.08 -22.80
CA ASP A 107 -7.33 12.86 -21.71
C ASP A 107 -8.80 13.20 -22.05
N ALA A 108 -9.24 12.98 -23.29
CA ALA A 108 -10.66 12.87 -23.59
C ALA A 108 -11.14 11.41 -23.42
N GLY A 109 -10.84 10.80 -22.28
CA GLY A 109 -11.40 9.51 -21.90
C GLY A 109 -12.90 9.65 -21.65
N ILE A 110 -13.71 8.71 -22.14
CA ILE A 110 -15.12 8.59 -21.76
C ILE A 110 -15.15 8.12 -20.31
N SER A 111 -15.14 9.05 -19.36
CA SER A 111 -15.26 8.79 -17.93
C SER A 111 -16.72 8.84 -17.49
N SER A 112 -17.02 8.18 -16.38
CA SER A 112 -18.28 8.29 -15.63
C SER A 112 -18.65 9.74 -15.26
N GLU A 113 -17.71 10.69 -15.38
CA GLU A 113 -17.88 12.12 -15.11
C GLU A 113 -18.92 12.76 -16.06
N ILE A 114 -19.20 12.15 -17.20
CA ILE A 114 -20.31 12.58 -18.07
C ILE A 114 -21.67 12.45 -17.35
N PHE A 115 -21.80 11.48 -16.42
CA PHE A 115 -23.02 11.25 -15.65
C PHE A 115 -23.10 12.08 -14.35
N SER A 116 -22.01 12.74 -13.92
CA SER A 116 -22.00 13.49 -12.65
C SER A 116 -22.59 14.90 -12.75
N ASN A 117 -22.70 15.46 -13.95
CA ASN A 117 -23.13 16.85 -14.13
C ASN A 117 -24.64 17.10 -14.04
N ASN A 118 -25.50 16.06 -14.03
CA ASN A 118 -26.96 16.21 -13.95
C ASN A 118 -27.55 15.35 -12.82
N MET A 119 -27.49 15.86 -11.59
CA MET A 119 -28.01 15.18 -10.39
C MET A 119 -29.55 15.13 -10.33
N PHE A 120 -30.26 15.96 -11.09
CA PHE A 120 -31.71 16.02 -11.10
C PHE A 120 -32.30 15.00 -12.09
N GLY A 121 -33.08 14.03 -11.60
CA GLY A 121 -33.70 12.99 -12.44
C GLY A 121 -32.85 11.73 -12.68
N MET A 122 -31.83 11.49 -11.86
CA MET A 122 -30.97 10.31 -11.98
C MET A 122 -31.73 9.01 -11.70
N THR A 123 -31.49 7.98 -12.52
CA THR A 123 -32.07 6.64 -12.34
C THR A 123 -31.23 5.78 -11.38
N ASP A 124 -31.83 4.76 -10.76
CA ASP A 124 -31.11 3.85 -9.83
C ASP A 124 -29.87 3.20 -10.47
N ARG A 125 -29.93 2.84 -11.76
CA ARG A 125 -28.76 2.31 -12.48
C ARG A 125 -27.63 3.33 -12.61
N GLN A 126 -27.97 4.59 -12.86
CA GLN A 126 -26.98 5.66 -12.94
C GLN A 126 -26.35 5.92 -11.56
N PHE A 127 -27.15 5.86 -10.48
CA PHE A 127 -26.64 5.95 -9.11
C PHE A 127 -25.65 4.81 -8.80
N GLU A 128 -25.97 3.56 -9.15
CA GLU A 128 -25.08 2.43 -8.91
C GLU A 128 -23.78 2.50 -9.73
N VAL A 129 -23.82 2.97 -10.98
CA VAL A 129 -22.60 3.22 -11.78
C VAL A 129 -21.74 4.30 -11.12
N MET A 130 -22.34 5.40 -10.67
CA MET A 130 -21.63 6.49 -9.98
C MET A 130 -21.00 6.02 -8.66
N LYS A 131 -21.76 5.26 -7.86
CA LYS A 131 -21.30 4.68 -6.59
C LYS A 131 -20.14 3.71 -6.81
N LYS A 132 -20.24 2.84 -7.81
CA LYS A 132 -19.16 1.92 -8.20
C LYS A 132 -17.90 2.68 -8.58
N ASP A 133 -18.04 3.71 -9.40
CA ASP A 133 -16.90 4.51 -9.84
C ASP A 133 -16.24 5.27 -8.68
N ALA A 134 -17.04 5.92 -7.84
CA ALA A 134 -16.54 6.59 -6.64
C ALA A 134 -15.76 5.63 -5.73
N LEU A 135 -16.26 4.40 -5.56
CA LEU A 135 -15.60 3.38 -4.76
C LEU A 135 -14.27 2.90 -5.39
N GLN A 136 -14.21 2.72 -6.71
CA GLN A 136 -12.96 2.42 -7.42
C GLN A 136 -11.92 3.54 -7.26
N GLN A 137 -12.35 4.80 -7.37
CA GLN A 137 -11.47 5.95 -7.20
C GLN A 137 -10.94 6.07 -5.78
N GLU A 138 -11.76 5.78 -4.77
CA GLU A 138 -11.33 5.83 -3.37
C GLU A 138 -10.35 4.69 -3.04
N ILE A 139 -10.61 3.47 -3.53
CA ILE A 139 -9.66 2.36 -3.38
C ILE A 139 -8.34 2.70 -4.06
N ARG A 140 -8.36 3.26 -5.27
CA ARG A 140 -7.14 3.74 -5.96
C ARG A 140 -6.33 4.68 -5.05
N LYS A 141 -6.95 5.72 -4.51
CA LYS A 141 -6.27 6.69 -3.63
C LYS A 141 -5.69 6.05 -2.37
N ILE A 142 -6.33 5.01 -1.83
CA ILE A 142 -5.81 4.28 -0.67
C ILE A 142 -4.62 3.42 -1.06
N LEU A 143 -4.67 2.73 -2.20
CA LEU A 143 -3.55 1.91 -2.70
C LEU A 143 -2.32 2.77 -3.00
N GLU A 144 -2.51 3.97 -3.55
CA GLU A 144 -1.44 4.95 -3.82
C GLU A 144 -0.75 5.47 -2.55
N LYS A 145 -1.37 5.34 -1.37
CA LYS A 145 -0.72 5.66 -0.09
C LYS A 145 0.22 4.56 0.39
N VAL A 146 0.18 3.36 -0.23
CA VAL A 146 1.11 2.29 0.10
C VAL A 146 2.48 2.63 -0.46
N LYS A 147 3.49 2.70 0.42
CA LYS A 147 4.87 3.02 0.04
C LYS A 147 5.34 2.10 -1.10
N GLY A 148 5.86 2.69 -2.17
CA GLY A 148 6.31 1.98 -3.36
C GLY A 148 5.27 1.87 -4.46
N VAL A 149 4.00 2.22 -4.21
CA VAL A 149 2.95 2.28 -5.23
C VAL A 149 2.80 3.73 -5.70
N ARG A 150 3.08 3.98 -6.98
CA ARG A 150 3.00 5.31 -7.59
C ARG A 150 1.58 5.65 -8.05
N THR A 151 0.95 4.72 -8.75
CA THR A 151 -0.46 4.83 -9.15
C THR A 151 -1.13 3.46 -9.13
N ALA A 152 -2.45 3.44 -9.02
CA ALA A 152 -3.24 2.20 -9.10
C ALA A 152 -4.44 2.38 -10.03
N GLN A 153 -4.80 1.31 -10.74
CA GLN A 153 -6.06 1.20 -11.47
C GLN A 153 -6.84 0.04 -10.90
N VAL A 154 -8.11 0.30 -10.56
CA VAL A 154 -8.98 -0.66 -9.87
C VAL A 154 -10.23 -0.85 -10.69
N ILE A 155 -10.47 -2.10 -11.10
CA ILE A 155 -11.70 -2.51 -11.76
C ILE A 155 -12.44 -3.46 -10.83
N LEU A 156 -13.67 -3.10 -10.49
CA LEU A 156 -14.54 -3.92 -9.65
C LEU A 156 -15.66 -4.53 -10.47
N THR A 157 -16.02 -5.76 -10.14
CA THR A 157 -17.23 -6.42 -10.63
C THR A 157 -18.04 -6.81 -9.40
N MET A 158 -19.14 -6.08 -9.18
CA MET A 158 -20.08 -6.33 -8.10
C MET A 158 -21.33 -7.01 -8.69
N PRO A 159 -21.87 -8.05 -8.03
CA PRO A 159 -23.10 -8.67 -8.46
C PRO A 159 -24.31 -7.75 -8.21
N GLU A 160 -25.36 -7.94 -9.00
CA GLU A 160 -26.61 -7.18 -8.83
C GLU A 160 -27.35 -7.64 -7.57
N GLU A 161 -27.79 -6.69 -6.73
CA GLU A 161 -28.62 -7.01 -5.57
C GLU A 161 -30.03 -7.38 -6.05
N THR A 162 -30.34 -8.69 -6.10
CA THR A 162 -31.71 -9.15 -6.39
C THR A 162 -32.53 -9.23 -5.11
N THR A 163 -33.82 -8.85 -5.18
CA THR A 163 -34.74 -8.94 -4.04
C THR A 163 -35.24 -10.37 -3.77
N PHE A 164 -34.86 -11.32 -4.64
CA PHE A 164 -35.16 -12.73 -4.49
C PHE A 164 -34.07 -13.40 -3.68
N VAL A 165 -34.43 -14.05 -2.58
CA VAL A 165 -33.50 -14.85 -1.77
C VAL A 165 -32.99 -16.00 -2.62
N THR A 166 -31.82 -15.83 -3.21
CA THR A 166 -31.03 -16.91 -3.79
C THR A 166 -30.04 -17.33 -2.71
N ASP A 167 -29.98 -18.62 -2.37
CA ASP A 167 -29.08 -19.16 -1.33
C ASP A 167 -27.58 -18.94 -1.63
N ASN A 168 -27.26 -18.40 -2.81
CA ASN A 168 -25.91 -18.00 -3.21
C ASN A 168 -25.84 -16.47 -3.33
N THR A 169 -25.26 -15.82 -2.31
CA THR A 169 -24.79 -14.45 -2.44
C THR A 169 -23.59 -14.44 -3.40
N ASP A 170 -23.81 -14.02 -4.64
CA ASP A 170 -22.74 -13.89 -5.62
C ASP A 170 -21.56 -13.08 -5.04
N LYS A 171 -20.34 -13.54 -5.30
CA LYS A 171 -19.11 -12.93 -4.79
C LYS A 171 -18.65 -11.83 -5.74
N ALA A 172 -18.21 -10.70 -5.18
CA ALA A 172 -17.56 -9.67 -5.97
C ALA A 172 -16.18 -10.16 -6.48
N THR A 173 -15.68 -9.52 -7.52
CA THR A 173 -14.34 -9.76 -8.09
C THR A 173 -13.63 -8.43 -8.32
N ALA A 174 -12.32 -8.40 -8.14
CA ALA A 174 -11.51 -7.20 -8.35
C ALA A 174 -10.25 -7.51 -9.17
N SER A 175 -9.96 -6.64 -10.13
CA SER A 175 -8.69 -6.60 -10.84
C SER A 175 -8.00 -5.28 -10.56
N VAL A 176 -6.77 -5.34 -10.06
CA VAL A 176 -5.98 -4.18 -9.69
C VAL A 176 -4.66 -4.21 -10.44
N MET A 177 -4.37 -3.13 -11.16
CA MET A 177 -3.05 -2.90 -11.71
C MET A 177 -2.37 -1.82 -10.88
N VAL A 178 -1.19 -2.11 -10.34
CA VAL A 178 -0.38 -1.14 -9.61
C VAL A 178 0.85 -0.79 -10.42
N GLU A 179 1.19 0.48 -10.45
CA GLU A 179 2.48 0.93 -10.96
C GLU A 179 3.41 1.16 -9.78
N VAL A 180 4.50 0.40 -9.75
CA VAL A 180 5.48 0.43 -8.67
C VAL A 180 6.59 1.44 -8.98
N ASP A 181 7.14 2.10 -7.97
CA ASP A 181 8.27 3.01 -8.12
C ASP A 181 9.47 2.33 -8.82
N PRO A 182 10.22 3.04 -9.70
CA PRO A 182 11.39 2.48 -10.36
C PRO A 182 12.39 1.91 -9.34
N SER A 183 12.92 0.72 -9.62
CA SER A 183 13.89 0.01 -8.75
C SER A 183 13.36 -0.37 -7.36
N THR A 184 12.05 -0.30 -7.14
CA THR A 184 11.40 -0.76 -5.89
C THR A 184 10.65 -2.07 -6.16
N GLN A 185 10.93 -3.09 -5.35
CA GLN A 185 10.10 -4.30 -5.30
C GLN A 185 9.22 -4.24 -4.06
N LEU A 186 7.93 -4.53 -4.23
CA LEU A 186 7.00 -4.66 -3.10
C LEU A 186 7.35 -5.92 -2.32
N ASN A 187 7.46 -5.78 -1.00
CA ASN A 187 7.65 -6.92 -0.11
C ASN A 187 6.31 -7.64 0.14
N ASP A 188 6.37 -8.89 0.63
CA ASP A 188 5.19 -9.70 0.91
C ASP A 188 4.18 -9.01 1.84
N ALA A 189 4.64 -8.20 2.79
CA ALA A 189 3.77 -7.48 3.72
C ALA A 189 3.01 -6.34 3.02
N GLN A 190 3.64 -5.64 2.08
CA GLN A 190 3.01 -4.64 1.23
C GLN A 190 2.00 -5.29 0.30
N ILE A 191 2.37 -6.39 -0.38
CA ILE A 191 1.45 -7.14 -1.26
C ILE A 191 0.24 -7.61 -0.45
N LYS A 192 0.44 -8.23 0.71
CA LYS A 192 -0.65 -8.64 1.61
C LYS A 192 -1.54 -7.47 2.04
N SER A 193 -0.95 -6.30 2.28
CA SER A 193 -1.71 -5.09 2.60
C SER A 193 -2.60 -4.66 1.44
N LEU A 194 -2.11 -4.69 0.19
CA LEU A 194 -2.90 -4.36 -1.00
C LEU A 194 -4.14 -5.27 -1.12
N TYR A 195 -3.96 -6.59 -1.00
CA TYR A 195 -5.06 -7.55 -1.04
C TYR A 195 -6.10 -7.29 0.06
N HIS A 196 -5.65 -7.03 1.29
CA HIS A 196 -6.54 -6.76 2.41
C HIS A 196 -7.30 -5.44 2.29
N ILE A 197 -6.65 -4.38 1.80
CA ILE A 197 -7.31 -3.09 1.53
C ILE A 197 -8.47 -3.33 0.56
N VAL A 198 -8.20 -3.95 -0.59
CA VAL A 198 -9.21 -4.18 -1.63
C VAL A 198 -10.35 -5.07 -1.12
N SER A 199 -10.03 -6.20 -0.47
CA SER A 199 -11.03 -7.13 0.09
C SER A 199 -11.92 -6.49 1.16
N ARG A 200 -11.36 -5.62 2.01
CA ARG A 200 -12.10 -4.97 3.10
C ARG A 200 -12.88 -3.73 2.63
N SER A 201 -12.49 -3.14 1.51
CA SER A 201 -13.19 -1.99 0.91
C SER A 201 -14.46 -2.38 0.13
N VAL A 202 -14.62 -3.64 -0.25
CA VAL A 202 -15.75 -4.11 -1.06
C VAL A 202 -16.54 -5.19 -0.33
N LYS A 203 -17.86 -5.06 -0.29
CA LYS A 203 -18.77 -6.06 0.29
C LYS A 203 -18.67 -7.38 -0.49
N ASN A 204 -18.57 -8.49 0.23
CA ASN A 204 -18.52 -9.85 -0.33
C ASN A 204 -17.39 -10.09 -1.36
N LEU A 205 -16.22 -9.48 -1.15
CA LEU A 205 -15.03 -9.69 -1.98
C LEU A 205 -14.00 -10.56 -1.24
N PRO A 206 -13.99 -11.89 -1.47
CA PRO A 206 -12.98 -12.76 -0.89
C PRO A 206 -11.61 -12.53 -1.55
N LEU A 207 -10.54 -12.77 -0.80
CA LEU A 207 -9.15 -12.57 -1.27
C LEU A 207 -8.81 -13.41 -2.52
N GLU A 208 -9.49 -14.55 -2.69
CA GLU A 208 -9.34 -15.44 -3.85
C GLU A 208 -9.81 -14.83 -5.18
N ASN A 209 -10.75 -13.87 -5.13
CA ASN A 209 -11.31 -13.19 -6.29
C ASN A 209 -10.62 -11.84 -6.57
N ILE A 210 -9.42 -11.64 -6.03
CA ILE A 210 -8.62 -10.43 -6.25
C ILE A 210 -7.40 -10.83 -7.06
N THR A 211 -7.18 -10.13 -8.16
CA THR A 211 -5.94 -10.25 -8.94
C THR A 211 -5.23 -8.90 -8.92
N ILE A 212 -3.97 -8.89 -8.49
CA ILE A 212 -3.12 -7.69 -8.49
C ILE A 212 -1.93 -7.93 -9.41
N THR A 213 -1.70 -7.03 -10.38
CA THR A 213 -0.56 -7.09 -11.31
C THR A 213 0.25 -5.80 -11.27
N ASP A 214 1.54 -5.89 -11.60
CA ASP A 214 2.40 -4.72 -11.80
C ASP A 214 2.32 -4.16 -13.24
N GLN A 215 3.04 -3.06 -13.50
CA GLN A 215 3.12 -2.44 -14.83
C GLN A 215 3.80 -3.31 -15.91
N TYR A 216 4.48 -4.38 -15.51
CA TYR A 216 5.15 -5.33 -16.40
C TYR A 216 4.34 -6.62 -16.59
N SER A 217 3.07 -6.62 -16.16
CA SER A 217 2.18 -7.79 -16.19
C SER A 217 2.63 -8.96 -15.29
N ASN A 218 3.47 -8.71 -14.29
CA ASN A 218 3.76 -9.71 -13.26
C ASN A 218 2.63 -9.72 -12.24
N THR A 219 2.11 -10.89 -11.93
CA THR A 219 1.13 -11.06 -10.85
C THR A 219 1.83 -10.92 -9.49
N LEU A 220 1.32 -10.03 -8.65
CA LEU A 220 1.75 -9.90 -7.26
C LEU A 220 1.03 -10.97 -6.44
N GLU A 221 1.68 -12.10 -6.23
CA GLU A 221 1.09 -13.22 -5.49
C GLU A 221 1.01 -12.93 -3.99
N LEU A 222 -0.13 -13.27 -3.39
CA LEU A 222 -0.29 -13.22 -1.95
C LEU A 222 0.52 -14.36 -1.33
N ALA A 223 1.57 -14.04 -0.56
CA ALA A 223 2.35 -15.03 0.16
C ALA A 223 1.44 -15.86 1.09
N GLY A 224 1.39 -17.19 0.84
CA GLY A 224 0.49 -18.12 1.53
C GLY A 224 -0.81 -18.43 0.79
N LYS A 225 -0.98 -17.97 -0.47
CA LYS A 225 -1.98 -18.53 -1.38
C LYS A 225 -1.54 -19.97 -1.70
N GLU A 226 -2.12 -20.91 -0.96
CA GLU A 226 -1.96 -22.36 -1.13
C GLU A 226 -2.60 -22.81 -2.45
N GLU A 227 -2.10 -22.34 -3.59
CA GLU A 227 -2.40 -22.96 -4.88
C GLU A 227 -1.25 -23.92 -5.23
N GLY A 228 -1.42 -25.16 -4.76
CA GLY A 228 -1.16 -26.45 -5.42
C GLY A 228 0.04 -26.69 -6.37
N SER A 229 1.01 -25.79 -6.47
CA SER A 229 2.20 -25.94 -7.29
C SER A 229 3.28 -26.68 -6.48
N SER A 230 3.81 -27.78 -7.01
CA SER A 230 4.89 -28.52 -6.34
C SER A 230 6.14 -27.66 -6.11
N LEU A 231 6.32 -26.55 -6.86
CA LEU A 231 7.39 -25.57 -6.61
C LEU A 231 7.13 -24.75 -5.34
N THR A 232 5.89 -24.36 -5.02
CA THR A 232 5.58 -23.49 -3.86
C THR A 232 5.72 -24.24 -2.53
N ALA A 233 5.38 -25.54 -2.50
CA ALA A 233 5.60 -26.39 -1.34
C ALA A 233 7.10 -26.59 -1.05
N PHE A 234 7.93 -26.76 -2.10
CA PHE A 234 9.37 -26.86 -1.96
C PHE A 234 9.99 -25.55 -1.45
N GLU A 235 9.59 -24.40 -1.99
CA GLU A 235 10.04 -23.09 -1.50
C GLU A 235 9.68 -22.85 -0.03
N GLN A 236 8.49 -23.28 0.39
CA GLN A 236 8.08 -23.19 1.79
C GLN A 236 8.93 -24.09 2.69
N GLN A 237 9.21 -25.33 2.28
CA GLN A 237 10.11 -26.24 3.00
C GLN A 237 11.53 -25.66 3.10
N GLU A 238 12.03 -25.05 2.02
CA GLU A 238 13.34 -24.42 1.97
C GLU A 238 13.40 -23.18 2.87
N ARG A 239 12.35 -22.36 2.93
CA ARG A 239 12.24 -21.23 3.87
C ARG A 239 12.27 -21.70 5.32
N ILE A 240 11.56 -22.78 5.65
CA ILE A 240 11.58 -23.36 7.00
C ILE A 240 12.98 -23.87 7.34
N ARG A 241 13.66 -24.53 6.40
CA ARG A 241 15.04 -25.00 6.57
C ARG A 241 16.01 -23.88 6.85
N ASN A 242 16.02 -22.87 6.00
CA ASN A 242 16.87 -21.70 6.17
C ASN A 242 16.61 -20.98 7.50
N LYS A 243 15.35 -20.93 7.95
CA LYS A 243 14.99 -20.32 9.24
C LYS A 243 15.59 -21.11 10.42
N VAL A 244 15.41 -22.43 10.44
CA VAL A 244 15.94 -23.31 11.49
C VAL A 244 17.47 -23.26 11.53
N GLU A 245 18.12 -23.35 10.37
CA GLU A 245 19.57 -23.26 10.23
C GLU A 245 20.12 -21.93 10.78
N ARG A 246 19.51 -20.80 10.39
CA ARG A 246 19.91 -19.47 10.88
C ARG A 246 19.72 -19.31 12.38
N GLU A 247 18.65 -19.86 12.93
CA GLU A 247 18.36 -19.78 14.37
C GLU A 247 19.40 -20.56 15.19
N ILE A 248 19.70 -21.81 14.79
CA ILE A 248 20.73 -22.63 15.42
C ILE A 248 22.11 -21.96 15.27
N GLN A 249 22.43 -21.49 14.06
CA GLN A 249 23.68 -20.78 13.79
C GLN A 249 23.83 -19.54 14.68
N LYS A 250 22.79 -18.72 14.80
CA LYS A 250 22.80 -17.50 15.63
C LYS A 250 23.00 -17.83 17.11
N ASN A 251 22.31 -18.85 17.62
CA ASN A 251 22.42 -19.26 19.02
C ASN A 251 23.82 -19.79 19.35
N LEU A 252 24.36 -20.65 18.47
CA LEU A 252 25.73 -21.17 18.60
C LEU A 252 26.77 -20.07 18.48
N PHE A 253 26.61 -19.15 17.51
CA PHE A 253 27.49 -18.00 17.36
C PHE A 253 27.50 -17.15 18.63
N ASN A 254 26.34 -16.73 19.14
CA ASN A 254 26.27 -15.92 20.35
C ASN A 254 26.96 -16.58 21.55
N MET A 255 26.70 -17.87 21.77
CA MET A 255 27.31 -18.63 22.87
C MET A 255 28.83 -18.72 22.74
N LEU A 256 29.34 -19.10 21.56
CA LEU A 256 30.77 -19.25 21.32
C LEU A 256 31.50 -17.90 21.26
N SER A 257 30.85 -16.85 20.75
CA SER A 257 31.35 -15.49 20.74
C SER A 257 31.51 -14.90 22.14
N THR A 258 30.65 -15.25 23.10
CA THR A 258 30.82 -14.85 24.51
C THR A 258 32.09 -15.44 25.12
N ILE A 259 32.48 -16.65 24.72
CA ILE A 259 33.65 -17.35 25.25
C ILE A 259 34.94 -16.93 24.53
N MET A 260 34.90 -16.84 23.20
CA MET A 260 36.11 -16.69 22.36
C MET A 260 36.28 -15.28 21.79
N GLY A 261 35.25 -14.43 21.82
CA GLY A 261 35.20 -13.12 21.17
C GLY A 261 34.40 -13.14 19.87
N ARG A 262 33.66 -12.06 19.61
CA ARG A 262 32.70 -11.96 18.50
C ARG A 262 33.33 -12.09 17.12
N ASP A 263 34.55 -11.57 16.97
CA ASP A 263 35.27 -11.57 15.68
C ASP A 263 36.17 -12.79 15.49
N LYS A 264 36.14 -13.74 16.43
CA LYS A 264 37.02 -14.93 16.46
C LYS A 264 36.27 -16.24 16.23
N VAL A 265 34.99 -16.19 15.87
CA VAL A 265 34.16 -17.37 15.68
C VAL A 265 33.32 -17.23 14.41
N VAL A 266 33.28 -18.29 13.61
CA VAL A 266 32.34 -18.45 12.50
C VAL A 266 31.61 -19.77 12.70
N VAL A 267 30.28 -19.74 12.62
CA VAL A 267 29.44 -20.93 12.71
C VAL A 267 28.66 -21.07 11.41
N HIS A 268 28.64 -22.27 10.86
CA HIS A 268 27.80 -22.65 9.74
C HIS A 268 27.04 -23.93 10.08
N THR A 269 25.73 -23.91 9.92
CA THR A 269 24.86 -25.04 10.25
C THR A 269 24.08 -25.48 9.00
N MET A 270 24.04 -26.78 8.75
CA MET A 270 23.19 -27.40 7.74
C MET A 270 22.25 -28.39 8.42
N VAL A 271 20.98 -28.42 8.03
CA VAL A 271 19.96 -29.29 8.64
C VAL A 271 19.24 -30.09 7.56
N GLN A 272 19.20 -31.40 7.73
CA GLN A 272 18.33 -32.28 6.98
C GLN A 272 17.01 -32.45 7.73
N MET A 273 15.91 -32.07 7.08
CA MET A 273 14.57 -32.18 7.65
C MET A 273 13.68 -33.09 6.83
N ASP A 274 12.82 -33.83 7.55
CA ASP A 274 11.70 -34.55 6.99
C ASP A 274 10.41 -33.76 7.22
N PHE A 275 9.65 -33.54 6.15
CA PHE A 275 8.36 -32.83 6.14
C PHE A 275 7.19 -33.79 5.90
N SER A 276 7.40 -35.09 6.06
CA SER A 276 6.36 -36.10 5.96
C SER A 276 5.23 -35.81 6.97
N LYS A 277 4.01 -35.65 6.45
CA LYS A 277 2.81 -35.46 7.27
C LYS A 277 2.20 -36.83 7.53
N GLU A 278 2.30 -37.32 8.76
CA GLU A 278 1.61 -38.54 9.18
C GLU A 278 0.38 -38.17 10.04
N ASN A 279 -0.79 -38.63 9.59
CA ASN A 279 -2.01 -38.64 10.39
C ASN A 279 -2.44 -40.10 10.57
N ARG A 280 -2.36 -40.60 11.81
CA ARG A 280 -2.68 -41.99 12.14
C ARG A 280 -3.80 -42.05 13.16
N VAL A 281 -4.82 -42.86 12.85
CA VAL A 281 -5.89 -43.21 13.80
C VAL A 281 -5.63 -44.62 14.29
N GLU A 282 -5.29 -44.76 15.56
CA GLU A 282 -5.12 -46.07 16.21
C GLU A 282 -6.41 -46.42 16.95
N ASN A 283 -7.03 -47.55 16.57
CA ASN A 283 -8.18 -48.12 17.28
C ASN A 283 -7.69 -49.31 18.08
N LEU A 284 -7.32 -49.06 19.34
CA LEU A 284 -6.79 -50.08 20.24
C LEU A 284 -7.94 -50.69 21.04
N VAL A 285 -7.96 -52.01 21.11
CA VAL A 285 -8.86 -52.76 21.97
C VAL A 285 -8.05 -53.33 23.12
N SER A 286 -8.36 -52.94 24.35
CA SER A 286 -7.70 -53.48 25.55
C SER A 286 -8.70 -54.24 26.43
N PRO A 287 -8.28 -55.39 27.00
CA PRO A 287 -9.09 -56.11 27.96
C PRO A 287 -9.20 -55.30 29.25
N VAL A 288 -10.25 -55.56 30.03
CA VAL A 288 -10.51 -54.84 31.28
C VAL A 288 -10.20 -55.71 32.50
N VAL A 289 -10.47 -57.01 32.42
CA VAL A 289 -10.27 -57.96 33.53
C VAL A 289 -9.70 -59.28 32.99
N ASN A 290 -8.56 -59.72 33.54
CA ASN A 290 -7.93 -61.02 33.24
C ASN A 290 -7.81 -61.34 31.73
N ASP A 291 -7.32 -60.39 30.94
CA ASP A 291 -7.20 -60.49 29.48
C ASP A 291 -8.53 -60.69 28.71
N GLU A 292 -9.66 -60.47 29.38
CA GLU A 292 -11.01 -60.52 28.79
C GLU A 292 -11.79 -59.19 28.97
N GLY A 293 -12.88 -59.05 28.23
CA GLY A 293 -13.84 -57.97 28.39
C GLY A 293 -14.79 -58.17 29.57
N ILE A 294 -15.40 -57.07 30.04
CA ILE A 294 -16.43 -57.07 31.08
C ILE A 294 -17.68 -57.77 30.54
N ILE A 295 -18.19 -58.78 31.24
CA ILE A 295 -19.42 -59.45 30.84
C ILE A 295 -20.61 -58.49 31.05
N ILE A 296 -21.31 -58.16 29.97
CA ILE A 296 -22.51 -57.30 30.00
C ILE A 296 -23.81 -58.12 29.99
N SER A 297 -23.78 -59.31 29.37
CA SER A 297 -24.92 -60.21 29.30
C SER A 297 -24.42 -61.64 29.09
N SER A 298 -25.03 -62.60 29.78
CA SER A 298 -24.78 -64.03 29.60
C SER A 298 -26.12 -64.75 29.54
N GLN A 299 -26.30 -65.58 28.53
CA GLN A 299 -27.45 -66.45 28.36
C GLN A 299 -26.97 -67.89 28.27
N LYS A 300 -27.40 -68.71 29.24
CA LYS A 300 -27.15 -70.14 29.25
C LYS A 300 -28.46 -70.88 29.04
N LEU A 301 -28.56 -71.58 27.91
CA LEU A 301 -29.68 -72.44 27.56
C LEU A 301 -29.21 -73.89 27.70
N SER A 302 -29.89 -74.64 28.57
CA SER A 302 -29.74 -76.09 28.67
C SER A 302 -31.11 -76.69 28.40
N LYS A 303 -31.22 -77.44 27.31
CA LYS A 303 -32.38 -78.28 27.04
C LYS A 303 -31.94 -79.73 27.12
N ALA A 304 -32.53 -80.46 28.05
CA ALA A 304 -32.43 -81.92 28.07
C ALA A 304 -33.82 -82.47 27.70
N TYR A 305 -33.87 -83.32 26.68
CA TYR A 305 -35.05 -84.08 26.31
C TYR A 305 -34.75 -85.57 26.44
N THR A 306 -35.59 -86.25 27.21
CA THR A 306 -35.60 -87.71 27.28
C THR A 306 -37.01 -88.16 26.94
N GLY A 307 -37.13 -88.99 25.92
CA GLY A 307 -38.41 -89.48 25.45
C GLY A 307 -38.27 -90.76 24.62
N GLN A 308 -39.34 -91.53 24.57
CA GLN A 308 -39.49 -92.64 23.63
C GLN A 308 -40.24 -92.14 22.40
N GLY A 309 -39.53 -92.02 21.27
CA GLY A 309 -40.09 -91.65 19.98
C GLY A 309 -39.61 -92.59 18.89
N THR A 310 -40.48 -92.89 17.94
CA THR A 310 -40.18 -93.75 16.79
C THR A 310 -39.28 -92.99 15.79
N PRO A 311 -38.09 -93.50 15.43
CA PRO A 311 -37.22 -92.82 14.47
C PRO A 311 -37.89 -92.72 13.09
N PRO A 312 -37.67 -91.64 12.31
CA PRO A 312 -38.13 -91.59 10.93
C PRO A 312 -37.46 -92.73 10.14
N ILE A 313 -38.27 -93.52 9.44
CA ILE A 313 -37.81 -94.65 8.63
C ILE A 313 -36.91 -94.11 7.52
N GLY A 314 -35.60 -94.25 7.69
CA GLY A 314 -34.61 -93.99 6.64
C GLY A 314 -34.79 -95.01 5.52
N GLY A 315 -35.21 -94.57 4.34
CA GLY A 315 -35.29 -95.41 3.15
C GLY A 315 -33.91 -95.89 2.73
N VAL A 316 -33.75 -97.19 2.49
CA VAL A 316 -32.53 -97.76 1.91
C VAL A 316 -32.39 -97.32 0.46
N ALA A 317 -31.20 -96.84 0.07
CA ALA A 317 -30.85 -96.58 -1.32
C ALA A 317 -30.85 -97.91 -2.11
N GLY A 318 -31.43 -97.88 -3.31
CA GLY A 318 -31.85 -99.05 -4.10
C GLY A 318 -30.81 -100.16 -4.26
N THR A 319 -31.29 -101.40 -4.20
CA THR A 319 -30.54 -102.61 -4.58
C THR A 319 -30.76 -102.90 -6.07
N GLY A 320 -29.71 -103.32 -6.78
CA GLY A 320 -29.77 -103.65 -8.21
C GLY A 320 -30.51 -104.96 -8.51
N ASP A 321 -31.01 -105.08 -9.74
CA ASP A 321 -32.04 -105.99 -10.27
C ASP A 321 -31.94 -107.52 -10.01
N ASN A 322 -30.97 -108.03 -9.24
CA ASN A 322 -30.85 -109.47 -8.96
C ASN A 322 -30.51 -109.81 -7.50
N GLN A 323 -30.79 -108.91 -6.55
CA GLN A 323 -30.73 -109.25 -5.13
C GLN A 323 -32.12 -109.21 -4.50
N VAL A 324 -32.51 -110.32 -3.87
CA VAL A 324 -33.72 -110.37 -3.06
C VAL A 324 -33.55 -109.38 -1.92
N GLY A 325 -34.38 -108.32 -1.89
CA GLY A 325 -34.37 -107.34 -0.83
C GLY A 325 -34.65 -108.03 0.51
N SER A 326 -33.64 -108.09 1.37
CA SER A 326 -33.82 -108.55 2.74
C SER A 326 -34.61 -107.49 3.49
N TYR A 327 -35.90 -107.75 3.74
CA TYR A 327 -36.70 -106.96 4.64
C TYR A 327 -36.21 -107.25 6.06
N GLN A 328 -35.43 -106.34 6.65
CA GLN A 328 -35.25 -106.36 8.10
C GLN A 328 -36.62 -106.11 8.74
N SER A 329 -37.10 -107.07 9.52
CA SER A 329 -38.22 -106.84 10.43
C SER A 329 -37.83 -105.69 11.34
N ALA A 330 -38.58 -104.59 11.29
CA ALA A 330 -38.42 -103.48 12.20
C ALA A 330 -38.79 -103.97 13.61
N THR A 331 -37.79 -104.37 14.39
CA THR A 331 -37.96 -104.54 15.82
C THR A 331 -38.24 -103.16 16.40
N THR A 332 -39.49 -102.90 16.75
CA THR A 332 -39.89 -101.75 17.56
C THR A 332 -39.32 -101.92 18.97
N GLN A 333 -38.03 -101.71 19.12
CA GLN A 333 -37.45 -101.40 20.42
C GLN A 333 -37.41 -99.87 20.47
N GLY A 334 -38.26 -99.28 21.31
CA GLY A 334 -38.26 -97.84 21.55
C GLY A 334 -36.86 -97.42 21.98
N SER A 335 -36.09 -96.88 21.04
CA SER A 335 -34.79 -96.31 21.32
C SER A 335 -35.06 -95.06 22.15
N ASN A 336 -34.60 -95.04 23.39
CA ASN A 336 -34.57 -93.81 24.17
C ASN A 336 -33.72 -92.82 23.36
N SER A 337 -34.33 -91.74 22.88
CA SER A 337 -33.57 -90.63 22.30
C SER A 337 -33.27 -89.67 23.44
N GLU A 338 -32.00 -89.62 23.81
CA GLU A 338 -31.47 -88.59 24.69
C GLU A 338 -30.95 -87.45 23.82
N TYR A 339 -31.50 -86.27 24.02
CA TYR A 339 -31.06 -85.05 23.34
C TYR A 339 -30.68 -84.03 24.40
N GLU A 340 -29.41 -83.64 24.38
CA GLU A 340 -28.91 -82.54 25.20
C GLU A 340 -28.44 -81.42 24.27
N GLU A 341 -29.01 -80.23 24.45
CA GLU A 341 -28.56 -78.99 23.82
C GLU A 341 -28.06 -78.06 24.91
N LEU A 342 -26.75 -77.82 24.93
CA LEU A 342 -26.12 -76.81 25.75
C LEU A 342 -25.68 -75.64 24.85
N SER A 343 -26.24 -74.46 25.08
CA SER A 343 -25.85 -73.23 24.40
C SER A 343 -25.52 -72.16 25.43
N ASP A 344 -24.27 -71.70 25.42
CA ASP A 344 -23.78 -70.61 26.27
C ASP A 344 -23.37 -69.44 25.39
N THR A 345 -23.98 -68.27 25.61
CA THR A 345 -23.69 -67.04 24.87
C THR A 345 -23.33 -65.95 25.86
N VAL A 346 -22.11 -65.44 25.77
CA VAL A 346 -21.59 -64.38 26.66
C VAL A 346 -21.19 -63.17 25.82
N ASN A 347 -21.88 -62.06 26.04
CA ASN A 347 -21.54 -60.77 25.45
C ASN A 347 -20.61 -60.01 26.40
N ARG A 348 -19.48 -59.55 25.86
CA ARG A 348 -18.44 -58.85 26.61
C ARG A 348 -18.18 -57.47 26.01
N GLU A 349 -18.02 -56.47 26.87
CA GLU A 349 -17.58 -55.12 26.51
C GLU A 349 -16.06 -55.00 26.74
N VAL A 350 -15.38 -54.30 25.83
CA VAL A 350 -13.93 -54.09 25.86
C VAL A 350 -13.64 -52.60 25.83
N ASN A 351 -12.49 -52.19 26.36
CA ASN A 351 -12.09 -50.80 26.21
C ASN A 351 -11.72 -50.55 24.75
N ARG A 352 -12.33 -49.52 24.15
CA ARG A 352 -11.95 -49.01 22.83
C ARG A 352 -11.24 -47.67 23.03
N ILE A 353 -9.96 -47.64 22.71
CA ILE A 353 -9.15 -46.42 22.80
C ILE A 353 -8.89 -45.95 21.37
N THR A 354 -9.49 -44.81 21.02
CA THR A 354 -9.21 -44.15 19.74
C THR A 354 -8.17 -43.07 19.96
N LYS A 355 -7.00 -43.24 19.35
CA LYS A 355 -5.91 -42.27 19.41
C LYS A 355 -5.72 -41.63 18.05
N ASN A 356 -6.01 -40.32 17.99
CA ASN A 356 -5.70 -39.50 16.82
C ASN A 356 -4.30 -38.92 17.01
N VAL A 357 -3.34 -39.42 16.24
CA VAL A 357 -1.95 -38.97 16.30
C VAL A 357 -1.67 -38.09 15.09
N THR A 358 -1.52 -36.80 15.35
CA THR A 358 -1.03 -35.83 14.36
C THR A 358 0.44 -35.56 14.64
N ALA A 359 1.32 -35.98 13.73
CA ALA A 359 2.74 -35.71 13.85
C ALA A 359 3.05 -34.22 13.63
N SER A 360 4.16 -33.74 14.20
CA SER A 360 4.69 -32.40 13.93
C SER A 360 4.86 -32.18 12.42
N PRO A 361 4.69 -30.94 11.93
CA PRO A 361 4.77 -30.65 10.50
C PRO A 361 6.16 -30.82 9.88
N TYR A 362 7.20 -30.96 10.70
CA TYR A 362 8.56 -31.29 10.29
C TYR A 362 9.34 -31.93 11.46
N GLN A 363 10.39 -32.67 11.12
CA GLN A 363 11.34 -33.26 12.06
C GLN A 363 12.77 -33.06 11.55
N ILE A 364 13.71 -32.79 12.46
CA ILE A 364 15.14 -32.72 12.13
C ILE A 364 15.70 -34.14 12.15
N VAL A 365 16.07 -34.65 10.97
CA VAL A 365 16.66 -35.98 10.77
C VAL A 365 18.15 -35.92 11.04
N ASP A 366 18.82 -34.91 10.50
CA ASP A 366 20.25 -34.73 10.64
C ASP A 366 20.64 -33.25 10.73
N ILE A 367 21.78 -32.99 11.33
CA ILE A 367 22.37 -31.67 11.49
C ILE A 367 23.88 -31.79 11.35
N SER A 368 24.49 -30.89 10.58
CA SER A 368 25.94 -30.74 10.48
C SER A 368 26.32 -29.33 10.91
N ILE A 369 27.24 -29.23 11.87
CA ILE A 369 27.69 -27.97 12.44
C ILE A 369 29.18 -27.83 12.18
N ASN A 370 29.54 -26.76 11.47
CA ASN A 370 30.92 -26.39 11.19
C ASN A 370 31.26 -25.13 11.98
N VAL A 371 32.30 -25.20 12.80
CA VAL A 371 32.76 -24.09 13.62
C VAL A 371 34.21 -23.77 13.28
N GLY A 372 34.42 -22.57 12.75
CA GLY A 372 35.73 -21.98 12.63
C GLY A 372 36.03 -21.15 13.87
N VAL A 373 37.21 -21.34 14.47
CA VAL A 373 37.69 -20.50 15.58
C VAL A 373 39.07 -19.92 15.29
N GLU A 374 39.27 -18.66 15.65
CA GLU A 374 40.59 -18.03 15.57
C GLU A 374 41.39 -18.36 16.84
N PRO A 375 42.58 -18.98 16.72
CA PRO A 375 43.39 -19.36 17.86
C PRO A 375 43.96 -18.10 18.55
N PRO A 376 44.00 -18.04 19.90
CA PRO A 376 44.37 -16.82 20.64
C PRO A 376 45.75 -16.25 20.28
N ASN A 377 46.69 -17.10 19.85
CA ASN A 377 48.07 -16.74 19.51
C ASN A 377 48.41 -16.95 18.02
N GLY A 378 47.41 -17.08 17.12
CA GLY A 378 47.64 -17.30 15.69
C GLY A 378 48.28 -18.65 15.31
N GLY A 379 48.42 -19.57 16.27
CA GLY A 379 48.96 -20.93 16.09
C GLY A 379 47.87 -21.99 15.86
N THR A 380 48.03 -23.20 16.37
CA THR A 380 46.99 -24.24 16.34
C THR A 380 46.08 -24.13 17.56
N LEU A 381 44.81 -24.53 17.43
CA LEU A 381 43.93 -24.66 18.59
C LEU A 381 44.33 -25.91 19.40
N ASP A 382 44.44 -25.74 20.71
CA ASP A 382 44.71 -26.83 21.65
C ASP A 382 43.59 -27.89 21.61
N ASP A 383 43.96 -29.17 21.74
CA ASP A 383 43.03 -30.28 21.56
C ASP A 383 41.98 -30.34 22.67
N ALA A 384 42.32 -29.93 23.89
CA ALA A 384 41.35 -29.80 24.99
C ALA A 384 40.31 -28.71 24.70
N THR A 385 40.69 -27.62 24.03
CA THR A 385 39.75 -26.56 23.64
C THR A 385 38.82 -27.04 22.54
N LYS A 386 39.31 -27.81 21.55
CA LYS A 386 38.47 -28.45 20.53
C LYS A 386 37.47 -29.40 21.15
N GLU A 387 37.90 -30.24 22.09
CA GLU A 387 37.03 -31.22 22.76
C GLU A 387 35.93 -30.53 23.56
N ASN A 388 36.26 -29.44 24.26
CA ASN A 388 35.26 -28.66 25.01
C ASN A 388 34.23 -28.02 24.08
N ILE A 389 34.66 -27.45 22.96
CA ILE A 389 33.76 -26.89 21.94
C ILE A 389 32.86 -28.00 21.37
N GLN A 390 33.42 -29.17 21.05
CA GLN A 390 32.68 -30.32 20.56
C GLN A 390 31.63 -30.81 21.58
N LYS A 391 31.98 -30.90 22.87
CA LYS A 391 31.02 -31.29 23.93
C LYS A 391 29.85 -30.31 24.05
N VAL A 392 30.14 -29.00 24.00
CA VAL A 392 29.12 -27.95 24.09
C VAL A 392 28.18 -28.01 22.89
N ILE A 393 28.72 -28.14 21.68
CA ILE A 393 27.92 -28.26 20.45
C ILE A 393 27.15 -29.60 20.44
N GLY A 394 27.73 -30.67 20.99
CA GLY A 394 27.11 -32.00 21.06
C GLY A 394 25.79 -32.01 21.82
N ASN A 395 25.63 -31.16 22.83
CA ASN A 395 24.35 -30.99 23.53
C ASN A 395 23.28 -30.38 22.61
N VAL A 396 23.66 -29.42 21.77
CA VAL A 396 22.74 -28.79 20.80
C VAL A 396 22.32 -29.80 19.74
N VAL A 397 23.24 -30.62 19.24
CA VAL A 397 22.95 -31.70 18.28
C VAL A 397 21.95 -32.70 18.88
N ARG A 398 22.13 -33.14 20.13
CA ARG A 398 21.21 -34.11 20.78
C ARG A 398 19.81 -33.57 21.03
N VAL A 399 19.68 -32.27 21.28
CA VAL A 399 18.38 -31.63 21.50
C VAL A 399 17.68 -31.36 20.16
N ALA A 400 18.44 -30.99 19.12
CA ALA A 400 17.90 -30.64 17.82
C ALA A 400 17.46 -31.88 17.01
N VAL A 401 18.23 -32.97 17.04
CA VAL A 401 17.93 -34.20 16.28
C VAL A 401 16.78 -34.97 16.93
N SER A 402 15.88 -35.49 16.11
CA SER A 402 14.65 -36.14 16.59
C SER A 402 14.92 -37.50 17.28
N ASN A 403 16.01 -38.17 16.94
CA ASN A 403 16.48 -39.37 17.64
C ASN A 403 17.17 -38.97 18.95
N LYS A 404 16.55 -39.32 20.08
CA LYS A 404 17.02 -38.93 21.42
C LYS A 404 18.17 -39.80 21.96
N ASN A 405 18.43 -40.95 21.34
CA ASN A 405 19.42 -41.93 21.81
C ASN A 405 20.60 -42.03 20.83
N LEU A 406 21.25 -40.90 20.54
CA LEU A 406 22.49 -40.89 19.74
C LEU A 406 23.71 -41.17 20.62
N PRO A 407 24.57 -42.13 20.26
CA PRO A 407 25.85 -42.33 20.91
C PRO A 407 26.84 -41.19 20.57
N ASP A 408 27.82 -40.98 21.44
CA ASP A 408 28.72 -39.81 21.39
C ASP A 408 29.55 -39.75 20.11
N ASP A 409 29.90 -40.90 19.54
CA ASP A 409 30.66 -41.01 18.30
C ASP A 409 29.86 -40.51 17.08
N GLU A 410 28.55 -40.75 17.04
CA GLU A 410 27.68 -40.22 15.99
C GLU A 410 27.45 -38.72 16.11
N VAL A 411 27.36 -38.21 17.35
CA VAL A 411 27.28 -36.76 17.60
C VAL A 411 28.56 -36.07 17.13
N ASN A 412 29.72 -36.64 17.42
CA ASN A 412 31.01 -36.05 17.05
C ASN A 412 31.25 -36.00 15.53
N LYS A 413 30.73 -36.98 14.77
CA LYS A 413 30.82 -36.97 13.29
C LYS A 413 30.06 -35.80 12.64
N ARG A 414 29.06 -35.27 13.34
CA ARG A 414 28.22 -34.14 12.89
C ARG A 414 28.84 -32.77 13.19
N ILE A 415 29.95 -32.74 13.92
CA ILE A 415 30.60 -31.51 14.39
C ILE A 415 32.01 -31.43 13.81
N SER A 416 32.25 -30.41 12.99
CA SER A 416 33.56 -30.09 12.47
C SER A 416 34.07 -28.80 13.12
N VAL A 417 35.24 -28.86 13.76
CA VAL A 417 35.89 -27.69 14.35
C VAL A 417 37.22 -27.48 13.65
N PHE A 418 37.42 -26.32 13.03
CA PHE A 418 38.66 -25.96 12.37
C PHE A 418 39.22 -24.64 12.91
N ALA A 419 40.55 -24.52 12.91
CA ALA A 419 41.24 -23.34 13.39
C ALA A 419 41.88 -22.59 12.22
N LYS A 420 41.51 -21.33 12.01
CA LYS A 420 42.10 -20.47 10.96
C LYS A 420 42.02 -19.00 11.37
N PRO A 421 43.07 -18.18 11.12
CA PRO A 421 42.96 -16.74 11.30
C PRO A 421 41.94 -16.14 10.31
N PHE A 422 41.09 -15.24 10.81
CA PHE A 422 40.07 -14.58 10.00
C PHE A 422 40.59 -13.23 9.51
N SER A 423 40.80 -13.10 8.20
CA SER A 423 41.33 -11.88 7.57
C SER A 423 40.27 -10.83 7.24
N GLY A 424 38.98 -11.16 7.39
CA GLY A 424 37.84 -10.29 7.05
C GLY A 424 37.39 -9.41 8.22
N LYS A 425 38.31 -8.68 8.85
CA LYS A 425 37.95 -7.71 9.89
C LYS A 425 37.32 -6.49 9.20
N LEU A 426 36.03 -6.27 9.41
CA LEU A 426 35.45 -4.96 9.16
C LEU A 426 35.99 -4.05 10.26
N ASP A 427 36.95 -3.19 9.92
CA ASP A 427 37.32 -2.09 10.78
C ASP A 427 36.05 -1.25 11.01
N ASP A 428 35.43 -1.37 12.18
CA ASP A 428 34.38 -0.48 12.65
C ASP A 428 35.00 0.88 13.07
N ASN A 429 35.87 1.42 12.22
CA ASN A 429 36.27 2.80 12.26
C ASN A 429 35.16 3.60 11.55
N ASN A 430 34.01 3.65 12.22
CA ASN A 430 32.94 4.58 11.90
C ASN A 430 33.37 6.00 12.32
N ASN A 431 34.45 6.50 11.74
CA ASN A 431 34.68 7.92 11.60
C ASN A 431 33.75 8.40 10.49
N GLY A 432 32.47 8.55 10.87
CA GLY A 432 31.48 9.20 10.05
C GLY A 432 31.99 10.55 9.55
N PHE A 433 31.50 10.94 8.38
CA PHE A 433 31.77 12.14 7.57
C PHE A 433 31.75 13.51 8.30
N PHE A 434 31.60 13.53 9.63
CA PHE A 434 31.56 14.73 10.46
C PHE A 434 32.88 14.94 11.18
N THR A 435 33.93 15.31 10.44
CA THR A 435 35.07 15.99 11.07
C THR A 435 34.65 17.44 11.41
N PRO A 436 35.08 18.01 12.55
CA PRO A 436 34.75 19.38 12.94
C PRO A 436 35.04 20.43 11.84
N THR A 437 36.03 20.17 10.99
CA THR A 437 36.42 21.01 9.85
C THR A 437 35.34 21.14 8.78
N VAL A 438 34.57 20.08 8.49
CA VAL A 438 33.49 20.12 7.50
C VAL A 438 32.29 20.93 8.04
N MET A 439 32.05 20.87 9.35
CA MET A 439 30.99 21.63 10.01
C MET A 439 31.24 23.15 9.98
N TYR A 440 32.48 23.59 10.19
CA TYR A 440 32.85 25.01 10.04
C TYR A 440 32.76 25.49 8.59
N GLY A 441 33.09 24.64 7.61
CA GLY A 441 32.96 24.96 6.18
C GLY A 441 31.51 25.19 5.75
N VAL A 442 30.59 24.31 6.17
CA VAL A 442 29.15 24.45 5.88
C VAL A 442 28.55 25.68 6.60
N GLY A 443 28.99 25.96 7.82
CA GLY A 443 28.58 27.16 8.57
C GLY A 443 28.98 28.47 7.89
N ALA A 444 30.19 28.54 7.32
CA ALA A 444 30.67 29.73 6.60
C ALA A 444 29.87 29.99 5.31
N VAL A 445 29.52 28.94 4.56
CA VAL A 445 28.71 29.06 3.33
C VAL A 445 27.29 29.52 3.65
N ALA A 446 26.69 29.02 4.73
CA ALA A 446 25.37 29.45 5.17
C ALA A 446 25.34 30.94 5.57
N LEU A 447 26.37 31.43 6.28
CA LEU A 447 26.47 32.85 6.63
C LEU A 447 26.65 33.76 5.41
N LEU A 448 27.41 33.33 4.40
CA LEU A 448 27.56 34.06 3.15
C LEU A 448 26.24 34.13 2.36
N ALA A 449 25.46 33.05 2.35
CA ALA A 449 24.15 33.01 1.70
C ALA A 449 23.15 33.95 2.40
N ILE A 450 23.15 33.99 3.74
CA ILE A 450 22.31 34.91 4.52
C ILE A 450 22.75 36.37 4.29
N GLY A 451 24.06 36.64 4.25
CA GLY A 451 24.59 37.97 3.92
C GLY A 451 24.21 38.44 2.52
N ALA A 452 24.24 37.55 1.52
CA ALA A 452 23.82 37.84 0.15
C ALA A 452 22.32 38.14 0.06
N LEU A 453 21.48 37.39 0.78
CA LEU A 453 20.04 37.63 0.88
C LEU A 453 19.72 38.97 1.57
N ALA A 454 20.42 39.29 2.66
CA ALA A 454 20.26 40.56 3.35
C ALA A 454 20.69 41.74 2.46
N PHE A 455 21.80 41.61 1.73
CA PHE A 455 22.27 42.62 0.78
C PHE A 455 21.28 42.81 -0.38
N MET A 456 20.69 41.72 -0.89
CA MET A 456 19.67 41.78 -1.94
C MET A 456 18.39 42.48 -1.46
N LEU A 457 17.96 42.23 -0.21
CA LEU A 457 16.80 42.91 0.40
C LEU A 457 17.07 44.40 0.65
N ILE A 458 18.26 44.77 1.13
CA ILE A 458 18.64 46.17 1.37
C ILE A 458 18.72 46.93 0.04
N ARG A 459 19.28 46.31 -1.01
CA ARG A 459 19.33 46.92 -2.35
C ARG A 459 17.92 47.11 -2.93
N ARG A 460 17.00 46.17 -2.65
CA ARG A 460 15.61 46.27 -3.08
C ARG A 460 14.86 47.39 -2.34
N ARG A 461 15.15 47.63 -1.06
CA ARG A 461 14.60 48.79 -0.30
C ARG A 461 15.17 50.13 -0.79
N LYS A 462 16.46 50.20 -1.14
CA LYS A 462 17.05 51.42 -1.72
C LYS A 462 16.51 51.78 -3.10
N GLN A 463 16.02 50.79 -3.87
CA GLN A 463 15.34 51.06 -5.14
C GLN A 463 13.91 51.60 -4.93
N GLN A 464 13.22 51.20 -3.85
CA GLN A 464 11.93 51.80 -3.48
C GLN A 464 12.08 53.24 -2.96
N GLU A 465 13.12 53.55 -2.17
CA GLU A 465 13.37 54.94 -1.73
C GLU A 465 13.73 55.87 -2.90
N GLN A 466 14.34 55.37 -3.98
CA GLN A 466 14.61 56.19 -5.18
C GLN A 466 13.37 56.39 -6.05
N GLU A 467 12.45 55.41 -6.09
CA GLU A 467 11.13 55.58 -6.74
C GLU A 467 10.22 56.53 -5.95
N GLU A 468 10.25 56.53 -4.60
CA GLU A 468 9.46 57.47 -3.78
C GLU A 468 9.95 58.93 -3.88
N VAL A 469 11.27 59.16 -3.95
CA VAL A 469 11.83 60.53 -4.10
C VAL A 469 11.60 61.10 -5.50
N GLU A 470 11.55 60.25 -6.54
CA GLU A 470 11.24 60.69 -7.91
C GLU A 470 9.72 60.94 -8.11
N PHE A 471 8.87 60.26 -7.33
CA PHE A 471 7.40 60.49 -7.34
C PHE A 471 6.98 61.76 -6.58
N GLU A 472 7.77 62.21 -5.60
CA GLU A 472 7.49 63.41 -4.80
C GLU A 472 7.80 64.74 -5.51
N GLU A 473 8.67 64.77 -6.54
CA GLU A 473 8.98 66.02 -7.26
C GLU A 473 7.93 66.40 -8.35
N GLU A 474 7.05 65.48 -8.77
CA GLU A 474 6.20 65.69 -9.96
C GLU A 474 4.76 66.22 -9.70
N PHE A 475 4.33 66.43 -8.45
CA PHE A 475 2.98 66.92 -8.14
C PHE A 475 2.96 68.15 -7.22
N PRO A 476 2.69 69.37 -7.74
CA PRO A 476 2.48 70.54 -6.88
C PRO A 476 1.12 70.45 -6.17
N PHE A 477 1.13 70.31 -4.84
CA PHE A 477 -0.05 70.41 -4.00
C PHE A 477 -0.54 71.86 -3.85
N THR A 478 -1.80 72.11 -4.21
CA THR A 478 -2.62 73.22 -3.69
C THR A 478 -3.28 72.81 -2.35
N PRO A 479 -3.43 73.69 -1.34
CA PRO A 479 -3.92 73.29 -0.03
C PRO A 479 -5.46 73.34 0.03
N SER A 480 -6.07 72.31 0.63
CA SER A 480 -7.42 72.31 1.22
C SER A 480 -7.60 71.08 2.13
N PRO A 481 -8.52 71.12 3.12
CA PRO A 481 -8.17 70.98 4.54
C PRO A 481 -8.33 69.57 5.12
N ASP A 482 -7.71 69.40 6.29
CA ASP A 482 -7.64 68.22 7.15
C ASP A 482 -8.95 67.43 7.28
N ILE A 483 -8.86 66.11 7.09
CA ILE A 483 -9.87 65.13 7.52
C ILE A 483 -9.14 64.00 8.28
N PRO A 484 -9.69 63.51 9.42
CA PRO A 484 -8.98 62.67 10.37
C PRO A 484 -8.85 61.19 9.94
N ASP A 485 -7.90 60.55 10.62
CA ASP A 485 -7.44 59.17 10.55
C ASP A 485 -8.57 58.10 10.56
N LEU A 486 -8.52 57.19 9.57
CA LEU A 486 -9.45 56.08 9.37
C LEU A 486 -8.86 54.80 9.96
N SER A 487 -8.90 54.70 11.28
CA SER A 487 -8.71 53.44 12.01
C SER A 487 -9.98 53.10 12.79
N SER A 488 -11.06 52.81 12.06
CA SER A 488 -12.26 52.09 12.55
C SER A 488 -13.22 51.84 11.39
N LEU A 489 -13.00 50.76 10.65
CA LEU A 489 -14.04 50.17 9.79
C LEU A 489 -14.38 48.80 10.38
N GLU A 490 -15.19 48.82 11.43
CA GLU A 490 -15.95 47.68 11.92
C GLU A 490 -17.43 48.07 11.96
N GLU A 491 -18.22 47.32 11.19
CA GLU A 491 -19.67 47.08 11.31
C GLU A 491 -20.62 48.30 11.47
N ASP A 492 -21.07 48.88 10.36
CA ASP A 492 -22.33 49.63 10.31
C ASP A 492 -23.47 48.68 9.91
N THR A 493 -24.26 48.24 10.88
CA THR A 493 -25.56 47.58 10.66
C THR A 493 -26.67 48.63 10.62
N ASP A 494 -27.70 48.37 9.81
CA ASP A 494 -28.82 49.27 9.51
C ASP A 494 -29.54 49.83 10.77
N GLU A 495 -29.45 49.13 11.91
CA GLU A 495 -30.01 49.55 13.20
C GLU A 495 -29.38 50.84 13.77
N ALA A 496 -28.07 51.03 13.58
CA ALA A 496 -27.37 52.22 14.08
C ALA A 496 -27.80 53.48 13.32
N MET A 497 -28.09 53.34 12.02
CA MET A 497 -28.53 54.44 11.16
C MET A 497 -29.96 54.89 11.51
N VAL A 498 -30.87 53.93 11.75
CA VAL A 498 -32.26 54.20 12.17
C VAL A 498 -32.30 54.90 13.53
N ARG A 499 -31.49 54.44 14.50
CA ARG A 499 -31.40 55.07 15.83
C ARG A 499 -30.92 56.53 15.75
N LYS A 500 -29.92 56.80 14.90
CA LYS A 500 -29.37 58.15 14.71
C LYS A 500 -30.36 59.08 14.01
N GLN A 501 -31.19 58.55 13.10
CA GLN A 501 -32.26 59.29 12.44
C GLN A 501 -33.40 59.61 13.42
N LEU A 502 -33.80 58.66 14.26
CA LEU A 502 -34.79 58.89 15.32
C LEU A 502 -34.31 59.91 16.36
N GLU A 503 -33.04 59.82 16.78
CA GLU A 503 -32.45 60.78 17.72
C GLU A 503 -32.36 62.18 17.12
N LYS A 504 -32.01 62.30 15.83
CA LYS A 504 -31.97 63.58 15.13
C LYS A 504 -33.37 64.18 14.99
N LEU A 505 -34.38 63.38 14.70
CA LEU A 505 -35.77 63.81 14.51
C LEU A 505 -36.39 64.26 15.85
N ALA A 506 -36.10 63.56 16.95
CA ALA A 506 -36.49 63.95 18.30
C ALA A 506 -35.88 65.30 18.74
N ARG A 507 -34.67 65.62 18.26
CA ARG A 507 -33.96 66.86 18.61
C ARG A 507 -34.34 68.06 17.75
N SER A 508 -34.62 67.84 16.46
CA SER A 508 -34.91 68.93 15.52
C SER A 508 -36.39 69.30 15.45
N ASN A 509 -37.29 68.31 15.48
CA ASN A 509 -38.73 68.49 15.32
C ASN A 509 -39.50 67.64 16.35
N PRO A 510 -39.59 68.07 17.63
CA PRO A 510 -40.22 67.28 18.68
C PRO A 510 -41.70 66.99 18.40
N ASP A 511 -42.41 67.90 17.72
CA ASP A 511 -43.84 67.74 17.42
C ASP A 511 -44.12 66.60 16.41
N GLU A 512 -43.27 66.44 15.39
CA GLU A 512 -43.37 65.35 14.40
C GLU A 512 -42.97 64.00 15.01
N PHE A 513 -41.98 64.00 15.89
CA PHE A 513 -41.56 62.80 16.62
C PHE A 513 -42.68 62.27 17.53
N VAL A 514 -43.42 63.16 18.20
CA VAL A 514 -44.58 62.78 19.04
C VAL A 514 -45.72 62.21 18.19
N VAL A 515 -45.97 62.73 16.99
CA VAL A 515 -46.97 62.17 16.06
C VAL A 515 -46.58 60.75 15.63
N LEU A 516 -45.31 60.53 15.29
CA LEU A 516 -44.78 59.23 14.86
C LEU A 516 -44.87 58.18 16.00
N LEU A 517 -44.57 58.58 17.23
CA LEU A 517 -44.76 57.77 18.43
C LEU A 517 -46.24 57.43 18.68
N ARG A 518 -47.14 58.39 18.43
CA ARG A 518 -48.60 58.22 18.62
C ARG A 518 -49.23 57.32 17.57
N THR A 519 -48.71 57.32 16.34
CA THR A 519 -49.13 56.40 15.27
C THR A 519 -48.70 54.97 15.58
N TRP A 520 -47.46 54.76 16.04
CA TRP A 520 -46.98 53.45 16.46
C TRP A 520 -47.74 52.88 17.67
N LEU A 521 -48.14 53.73 18.62
CA LEU A 521 -48.93 53.32 19.80
C LEU A 521 -50.41 53.07 19.50
N ALA A 522 -50.90 53.44 18.31
CA ALA A 522 -52.28 53.23 17.88
C ALA A 522 -52.43 52.05 16.89
N GLU A 523 -51.31 51.46 16.46
CA GLU A 523 -51.25 50.36 15.49
C GLU A 523 -51.02 48.99 16.16
N ASP A 524 -51.02 48.94 17.49
CA ASP A 524 -51.04 47.74 18.36
C ASP A 524 -52.34 47.62 19.17
#